data_AF-A0A3B8J9N4-F1
#
_entry.id   AF-A0A3B8J9N4-F1
#
_cell.length_a   1.000
_cell.length_b   1.000
_cell.length_c   1.000
_cell.angle_alpha   90.00
_cell.angle_beta   90.00
_cell.angle_gamma   90.00
#
_symmetry.space_group_name_H-M   'P 1'
#
loop_
_entity.id
_entity.type
_entity.pdbx_description
1 polymer ?
#
loop_
_entity_poly.entity_id
_entity_poly.type
_entity_poly.pdbx_seq_one_letter_code
_entity_poly.pdbx_strand_id
1 'polypeptide(L)' 'DGTGMCGGCRVTVGGKTMFACVDGPDFDGHEVDFDEAIRRQAMYKAEEKQSLEEHECKLEGLNNG' A
#
# COMPACT_ATOMS: atom_id res chain seq x y z
N ASP A 1 -5.19 2.41 -10.02
CA ASP A 1 -4.93 2.53 -11.48
C ASP A 1 -3.47 2.89 -11.74
N GLY A 2 -2.85 3.74 -10.91
CA GLY A 2 -1.43 4.10 -11.08
C GLY A 2 -1.20 5.21 -12.11
N THR A 3 -2.28 5.78 -12.65
CA THR A 3 -2.27 6.86 -13.64
C THR A 3 -3.00 8.11 -13.15
N GLY A 4 -3.31 8.20 -11.86
CA GLY A 4 -3.91 9.38 -11.22
C GLY A 4 -5.44 9.46 -11.25
N MET A 5 -6.14 8.41 -11.67
CA MET A 5 -7.61 8.44 -11.84
C MET A 5 -8.38 7.78 -10.70
N CYS A 6 -7.77 6.90 -9.89
CA CYS A 6 -8.49 6.16 -8.85
C CYS A 6 -8.35 6.73 -7.42
N GLY A 7 -7.37 7.61 -7.17
CA GLY A 7 -7.11 8.16 -5.83
C GLY A 7 -6.71 7.12 -4.77
N GLY A 8 -6.34 5.90 -5.18
CA GLY A 8 -5.95 4.82 -4.27
C GLY A 8 -4.63 5.14 -3.55
N CYS A 9 -3.71 5.76 -4.27
CA CYS A 9 -2.40 6.21 -3.80
C CYS A 9 -2.40 7.63 -3.21
N ARG A 10 -3.57 8.17 -2.84
CA ARG A 10 -3.61 9.52 -2.27
C ARG A 10 -2.87 9.59 -0.93
N VAL A 11 -2.18 10.71 -0.73
CA VAL A 11 -1.46 11.09 0.49
C VAL A 11 -1.69 12.57 0.77
N THR A 12 -1.72 12.96 2.05
CA THR A 12 -1.78 14.36 2.43
C THR A 12 -0.37 14.88 2.66
N VAL A 13 0.04 15.91 1.90
CA VAL A 13 1.36 16.56 1.99
C VAL A 13 1.14 18.06 2.11
N GLY A 14 1.64 18.68 3.19
CA GLY A 14 1.50 20.12 3.43
C GLY A 14 0.03 20.59 3.52
N GLY A 15 -0.86 19.71 4.00
CA GLY A 15 -2.31 19.98 4.08
C GLY A 15 -3.06 19.87 2.75
N LYS A 16 -2.41 19.39 1.67
CA LYS A 16 -3.04 19.17 0.37
C LYS A 16 -3.10 17.69 0.05
N THR A 17 -4.19 17.26 -0.58
CA THR A 17 -4.31 15.90 -1.11
C THR A 17 -3.53 15.79 -2.43
N MET A 18 -2.54 14.91 -2.46
CA MET A 18 -1.68 14.61 -3.61
C MET A 18 -1.81 13.13 -3.98
N PHE A 19 -1.49 12.75 -5.23
CA PHE A 19 -1.53 11.37 -5.69
C PHE A 19 -0.12 10.84 -5.93
N ALA A 20 0.34 9.90 -5.09
CA ALA A 20 1.73 9.43 -5.14
C ALA A 20 2.15 8.82 -6.49
N CYS A 21 1.21 8.31 -7.31
CA CYS A 21 1.54 7.77 -8.64
C CYS A 21 1.74 8.83 -9.74
N VAL A 22 1.36 10.08 -9.51
CA VAL A 22 1.52 11.19 -10.47
C VAL A 22 2.36 12.32 -9.89
N ASP A 23 2.09 12.70 -8.64
CA ASP A 23 2.74 13.81 -7.95
C ASP A 23 3.98 13.38 -7.13
N GLY A 24 4.22 12.07 -7.00
CA GLY A 24 5.30 11.47 -6.23
C GLY A 24 6.23 10.59 -7.08
N PRO A 25 6.80 9.50 -6.53
CA PRO A 25 6.55 8.89 -5.22
C PRO A 25 7.29 9.57 -4.05
N ASP A 26 8.28 10.43 -4.35
CA ASP A 26 9.10 11.12 -3.37
C ASP A 26 8.46 12.44 -2.93
N PHE A 27 8.34 12.66 -1.63
CA PHE A 27 7.80 13.88 -1.01
C PHE A 27 8.72 14.35 0.12
N ASP A 28 8.60 15.62 0.53
CA ASP A 28 9.23 16.07 1.78
C ASP A 28 8.56 15.35 2.96
N GLY A 29 9.30 14.44 3.59
CA GLY A 29 8.81 13.65 4.71
C GLY A 29 8.30 14.49 5.88
N HIS A 30 8.76 15.73 6.06
CA HIS A 30 8.25 16.58 7.15
C HIS A 30 6.84 17.13 6.88
N GLU A 31 6.43 17.16 5.62
CA GLU A 31 5.11 17.65 5.21
C GLU A 31 4.08 16.52 5.04
N VAL A 32 4.52 15.26 5.06
CA VAL A 32 3.66 14.07 4.88
C VAL A 32 2.89 13.76 6.16
N ASP A 33 1.57 13.57 6.04
CA ASP A 33 0.75 12.98 7.11
C ASP A 33 0.93 11.45 7.14
N PHE A 34 1.89 10.99 7.93
CA PHE A 34 2.18 9.56 8.10
C PHE A 34 1.07 8.80 8.82
N ASP A 35 0.32 9.45 9.73
CA ASP A 35 -0.77 8.80 10.46
C ASP A 35 -1.93 8.46 9.51
N GLU A 36 -2.25 9.35 8.56
CA GLU A 36 -3.17 9.06 7.47
C GLU A 36 -2.63 7.92 6.58
N ALA A 37 -1.37 8.03 6.13
CA ALA A 37 -0.77 7.05 5.23
C ALA A 37 -0.76 5.62 5.81
N ILE A 38 -0.34 5.46 7.08
CA ILE A 38 -0.30 4.17 7.78
C ILE A 38 -1.70 3.59 7.96
N ARG A 39 -2.69 4.41 8.32
CA ARG A 39 -4.09 3.94 8.45
C ARG A 39 -4.64 3.45 7.11
N ARG A 40 -4.33 4.14 6.01
CA ARG A 40 -4.75 3.73 4.66
C ARG A 40 -4.11 2.41 4.24
N GLN A 41 -2.82 2.22 4.53
CA GLN A 41 -2.11 0.97 4.26
C GLN A 41 -2.66 -0.21 5.06
N ALA A 42 -3.29 0.04 6.21
CA ALA A 42 -3.89 -1.01 7.01
C ALA A 42 -5.26 -1.50 6.53
N MET A 43 -5.86 -0.85 5.52
CA MET A 43 -7.25 -1.07 5.09
C MET A 43 -7.56 -2.53 4.73
N TYR A 44 -6.63 -3.23 4.07
CA TYR A 44 -6.83 -4.59 3.56
C TYR A 44 -6.08 -5.65 4.33
N LYS A 45 -5.57 -5.34 5.54
CA LYS A 45 -4.75 -6.29 6.32
C LYS A 45 -5.47 -7.60 6.63
N ALA A 46 -6.79 -7.57 6.81
CA ALA A 46 -7.56 -8.78 7.11
C ALA A 46 -7.66 -9.68 5.88
N GLU A 47 -7.95 -9.09 4.72
CA GLU A 47 -8.06 -9.75 3.44
C GLU A 47 -6.70 -10.27 2.95
N GLU A 48 -5.64 -9.49 3.14
CA GLU A 48 -4.25 -9.91 2.89
C GLU A 48 -3.88 -11.12 3.74
N LYS A 49 -4.23 -11.11 5.03
CA LYS A 49 -4.01 -12.23 5.94
C LYS A 49 -4.78 -13.47 5.48
N GLN A 50 -6.06 -13.33 5.16
CA GLN A 50 -6.88 -14.44 4.67
C GLN A 50 -6.30 -15.01 3.37
N SER A 51 -5.91 -14.16 2.42
CA SER A 51 -5.31 -14.59 1.15
C SER A 51 -4.00 -15.34 1.36
N LEU A 52 -3.22 -15.00 2.40
CA LEU A 52 -2.00 -15.73 2.77
C LEU A 52 -2.31 -17.07 3.42
N GLU A 53 -3.33 -17.15 4.29
CA GLU A 53 -3.76 -18.40 4.93
C GLU A 53 -4.35 -19.40 3.91
N GLU A 54 -5.01 -18.91 2.87
CA GLU A 54 -5.56 -19.71 1.77
C GLU A 54 -4.52 -20.01 0.66
N HIS A 55 -3.33 -19.41 0.72
CA HIS A 55 -2.32 -19.56 -0.32
C HIS A 55 -1.61 -20.93 -0.23
N GLU A 56 -1.87 -21.80 -1.20
CA GLU A 56 -1.08 -23.02 -1.39
C GLU A 56 0.21 -22.72 -2.19
N CYS A 57 1.35 -22.63 -1.50
CA CYS A 57 2.63 -22.36 -2.13
C CYS A 57 3.12 -23.58 -2.94
N LYS A 58 3.27 -23.41 -4.25
CA LYS A 58 3.74 -24.47 -5.16
C LYS A 58 5.21 -24.89 -4.96
N LEU A 59 5.96 -24.17 -4.13
CA LEU A 59 7.35 -24.47 -3.79
C LEU A 59 7.51 -25.27 -2.49
N GLU A 60 6.46 -25.36 -1.66
CA GLU A 60 6.49 -26.12 -0.39
C GLU A 60 6.54 -27.64 -0.58
N GLY A 61 6.35 -28.13 -1.82
CA GLY A 61 6.51 -29.54 -2.18
C GLY A 61 7.96 -30.02 -2.34
N LEU A 62 8.96 -29.14 -2.21
CA LEU A 62 10.39 -29.51 -2.22
C LEU A 62 10.92 -29.70 -0.79
N ASN A 63 10.24 -30.53 0.01
CA ASN A 63 10.90 -31.17 1.14
C ASN A 63 11.84 -32.23 0.56
N ASN A 64 13.08 -31.84 0.28
CA ASN A 64 14.19 -32.76 0.03
C ASN A 64 14.46 -33.56 1.32
N GLY A 65 13.65 -34.59 1.56
CA GLY A 65 13.96 -35.70 2.45
C GLY A 65 14.80 -36.75 1.76
#